data_AF-K1SHG4-F1
#
_entry.id   AF-K1SHG4-F1
#
_cell.length_a   1.000
_cell.length_b   1.000
_cell.length_c   1.000
_cell.angle_alpha   90.00
_cell.angle_beta   90.00
_cell.angle_gamma   90.00
#
_symmetry.space_group_name_H-M   'P 1'
#
loop_
_entity.id
_entity.type
_entity.pdbx_description
1 polymer ?
#
loop_
_entity_poly.entity_id
_entity_poly.type
_entity_poly.pdbx_seq_one_letter_code
_entity_poly.pdbx_strand_id
1 'polypeptide(L)'
;ARCAAEHHLLVDMHGSYTPKGLYRTYPNLLTYEGVLGLEQGARCRPENSNLLPFIRNAVGPMDFTPGAMFSSQPEENRSTGANPMGSGTRAYQMALYVVFESPLQMLADNPVYYERERLCTEFIASVPTTWDELRVLHAVAGEQLVVARRKGDRWYIGGITADRPFEMTLSLDFLPAGRQFRMTSFEDGVNADLQAMDYRCRVRQVDASERIDIRMTRNGGWAAVIE
;
A
#
# COMPACT_ATOMS: atom_id res chain seq x y z
N ALA A 1 21.13 -12.72 11.04
CA ALA A 1 20.81 -13.46 9.79
C ALA A 1 21.35 -14.87 9.82
N ARG A 2 22.68 -15.10 9.68
CA ARG A 2 23.29 -16.46 9.66
C ARG A 2 22.91 -17.34 10.85
N CYS A 3 23.19 -16.89 12.08
CA CYS A 3 22.82 -17.61 13.30
C CYS A 3 21.30 -17.91 13.34
N ALA A 4 20.45 -16.91 13.04
CA ALA A 4 19.01 -17.14 12.94
C ALA A 4 18.64 -18.22 11.89
N ALA A 5 19.34 -18.28 10.75
CA ALA A 5 19.10 -19.28 9.72
C ALA A 5 19.44 -20.70 10.18
N GLU A 6 20.53 -20.87 10.94
CA GLU A 6 20.92 -22.15 11.57
C GLU A 6 19.85 -22.67 12.56
N HIS A 7 19.04 -21.76 13.10
CA HIS A 7 17.92 -22.06 13.99
C HIS A 7 16.54 -22.00 13.31
N HIS A 8 16.49 -21.91 11.97
CA HIS A 8 15.24 -21.79 11.20
C HIS A 8 14.35 -20.60 11.62
N LEU A 9 14.97 -19.52 12.10
CA LEU A 9 14.31 -18.28 12.48
C LEU A 9 14.32 -17.27 11.33
N LEU A 10 13.17 -16.62 11.14
CA LEU A 10 13.01 -15.44 10.30
C LEU A 10 13.50 -14.20 11.05
N VAL A 11 13.98 -13.21 10.30
CA VAL A 11 14.49 -11.96 10.84
C VAL A 11 13.84 -10.78 10.12
N ASP A 12 13.32 -9.86 10.92
CA ASP A 12 12.95 -8.51 10.54
C ASP A 12 13.84 -7.53 11.34
N MET A 13 14.47 -6.57 10.67
CA MET A 13 15.50 -5.70 11.25
C MET A 13 15.05 -4.24 11.34
N HIS A 14 14.61 -3.84 12.54
CA HIS A 14 14.36 -2.44 12.91
C HIS A 14 15.63 -1.76 13.47
N GLY A 15 15.69 -0.41 13.44
CA GLY A 15 16.86 0.35 13.92
C GLY A 15 18.17 0.03 13.17
N SER A 16 18.06 -0.43 11.93
CA SER A 16 19.15 -1.02 11.15
C SER A 16 19.67 -0.07 10.07
N TYR A 17 20.78 -0.44 9.42
CA TYR A 17 21.24 0.25 8.21
C TYR A 17 20.32 -0.08 7.03
N THR A 18 20.31 0.78 6.01
CA THR A 18 19.50 0.56 4.80
C THR A 18 19.88 -0.76 4.11
N PRO A 19 18.91 -1.54 3.59
CA PRO A 19 19.21 -2.82 2.95
C PRO A 19 20.25 -2.70 1.83
N LYS A 20 21.14 -3.70 1.75
CA LYS A 20 22.20 -3.81 0.73
C LYS A 20 22.14 -5.14 -0.03
N GLY A 21 20.94 -5.70 -0.18
CA GLY A 21 20.73 -6.97 -0.89
C GLY A 21 21.07 -8.24 -0.09
N LEU A 22 21.32 -8.14 1.22
CA LEU A 22 21.67 -9.30 2.06
C LEU A 22 20.59 -10.37 2.09
N TYR A 23 19.32 -10.03 1.85
CA TYR A 23 18.22 -10.98 1.72
C TYR A 23 18.45 -12.00 0.59
N ARG A 24 19.26 -11.67 -0.44
CA ARG A 24 19.66 -12.62 -1.49
C ARG A 24 20.58 -13.72 -0.94
N THR A 25 21.49 -13.37 -0.04
CA THR A 25 22.44 -14.32 0.57
C THR A 25 21.81 -15.05 1.76
N TYR A 26 20.95 -14.36 2.51
CA TYR A 26 20.26 -14.88 3.69
C TYR A 26 18.74 -14.66 3.54
N PRO A 27 18.02 -15.57 2.86
CA PRO A 27 16.58 -15.40 2.59
C PRO A 27 15.69 -15.40 3.84
N ASN A 28 16.22 -15.83 5.00
CA ASN A 28 15.51 -15.71 6.27
C ASN A 28 15.48 -14.28 6.81
N LEU A 29 16.30 -13.36 6.27
CA LEU A 29 16.19 -11.93 6.51
C LEU A 29 15.15 -11.35 5.57
N LEU A 30 13.92 -11.30 6.05
CA LEU A 30 12.74 -11.01 5.25
C LEU A 30 12.65 -9.53 4.88
N THR A 31 12.83 -8.68 5.87
CA THR A 31 12.58 -7.24 5.70
C THR A 31 13.35 -6.44 6.74
N TYR A 32 13.29 -5.13 6.56
CA TYR A 32 13.92 -4.13 7.39
C TYR A 32 12.95 -2.95 7.52
N GLU A 33 12.99 -2.23 8.63
CA GLU A 33 12.34 -0.92 8.71
C GLU A 33 13.22 0.11 7.96
N GLY A 34 14.16 0.75 8.66
CA GLY A 34 15.11 1.69 8.07
C GLY A 34 14.42 2.88 7.37
N VAL A 35 13.27 3.31 7.91
CA VAL A 35 12.42 4.39 7.41
C VAL A 35 11.77 5.17 8.53
N LEU A 36 11.20 6.32 8.17
CA LEU A 36 10.14 6.93 8.95
C LEU A 36 8.85 6.13 8.69
N GLY A 37 8.62 5.10 9.50
CA GLY A 37 7.46 4.19 9.42
C GLY A 37 6.22 4.72 10.14
N LEU A 38 5.14 3.94 10.11
CA LEU A 38 3.84 4.35 10.65
C LEU A 38 3.86 4.56 12.18
N GLU A 39 4.80 3.95 12.89
CA GLU A 39 5.06 4.19 14.32
C GLU A 39 5.29 5.66 14.69
N GLN A 40 5.70 6.49 13.71
CA GLN A 40 5.96 7.91 13.91
C GLN A 40 4.69 8.78 13.90
N GLY A 41 3.50 8.18 13.75
CA GLY A 41 2.21 8.84 13.87
C GLY A 41 2.10 10.08 12.97
N ALA A 42 1.82 11.24 13.56
CA ALA A 42 1.66 12.51 12.83
C ALA A 42 2.92 12.98 12.06
N ARG A 43 4.10 12.43 12.36
CA ARG A 43 5.33 12.69 11.60
C ARG A 43 5.41 11.83 10.33
N CYS A 44 4.70 10.71 10.28
CA CYS A 44 4.60 9.86 9.10
C CYS A 44 3.61 10.47 8.10
N ARG A 45 4.11 11.35 7.23
CA ARG A 45 3.30 12.10 6.27
C ARG A 45 3.46 11.56 4.85
N PRO A 46 2.40 11.60 4.02
CA PRO A 46 2.45 11.13 2.63
C PRO A 46 3.53 11.79 1.77
N GLU A 47 3.87 13.06 2.01
CA GLU A 47 5.00 13.75 1.36
C GLU A 47 6.33 12.97 1.48
N ASN A 48 6.59 12.35 2.62
CA ASN A 48 7.77 11.49 2.82
C ASN A 48 7.52 10.06 2.31
N SER A 49 6.36 9.49 2.63
CA SER A 49 6.04 8.10 2.30
C SER A 49 6.01 7.85 0.79
N ASN A 50 5.62 8.83 -0.02
CA ASN A 50 5.60 8.74 -1.49
C ASN A 50 7.00 8.76 -2.12
N LEU A 51 8.05 9.13 -1.37
CA LEU A 51 9.43 8.97 -1.81
C LEU A 51 9.94 7.54 -1.60
N LEU A 52 9.41 6.82 -0.62
CA LEU A 52 9.94 5.53 -0.17
C LEU A 52 10.03 4.47 -1.29
N PRO A 53 9.07 4.34 -2.22
CA PRO A 53 9.18 3.43 -3.37
C PRO A 53 10.44 3.68 -4.22
N PHE A 54 10.85 4.94 -4.32
CA PHE A 54 11.93 5.40 -5.20
C PHE A 54 13.31 5.40 -4.54
N ILE A 55 13.35 5.55 -3.21
CA ILE A 55 14.61 5.65 -2.46
C ILE A 55 14.86 4.43 -1.57
N ARG A 56 13.87 4.01 -0.80
CA ARG A 56 14.04 2.98 0.24
C ARG A 56 13.67 1.59 -0.25
N ASN A 57 12.48 1.44 -0.81
CA ASN A 57 12.03 0.17 -1.38
C ASN A 57 12.87 -0.22 -2.60
N ALA A 58 13.45 0.77 -3.29
CA ALA A 58 14.41 0.57 -4.37
C ALA A 58 15.65 -0.24 -3.96
N VAL A 59 16.04 -0.22 -2.68
CA VAL A 59 17.22 -0.97 -2.18
C VAL A 59 16.87 -2.25 -1.43
N GLY A 60 15.58 -2.54 -1.21
CA GLY A 60 15.11 -3.77 -0.59
C GLY A 60 13.75 -3.63 0.10
N PRO A 61 13.18 -4.75 0.58
CA PRO A 61 11.88 -4.76 1.25
C PRO A 61 11.84 -3.85 2.48
N MET A 62 10.64 -3.37 2.79
CA MET A 62 10.40 -2.37 3.83
C MET A 62 9.23 -2.77 4.70
N ASP A 63 9.50 -3.09 5.97
CA ASP A 63 8.45 -3.17 6.97
C ASP A 63 8.01 -1.76 7.35
N PHE A 64 7.02 -1.25 6.62
CA PHE A 64 6.42 0.06 6.88
C PHE A 64 5.34 0.00 7.97
N THR A 65 4.82 -1.20 8.25
CA THR A 65 3.63 -1.44 9.08
C THR A 65 2.38 -0.67 8.60
N PRO A 66 1.91 -0.85 7.35
CA PRO A 66 0.75 -0.12 6.84
C PRO A 66 -0.57 -0.52 7.52
N GLY A 67 -1.66 0.12 7.09
CA GLY A 67 -3.01 -0.32 7.41
C GLY A 67 -3.66 0.38 8.59
N ALA A 68 -3.29 1.64 8.87
CA ALA A 68 -4.07 2.45 9.81
C ALA A 68 -5.52 2.60 9.29
N MET A 69 -6.46 2.09 10.08
CA MET A 69 -7.89 2.20 9.82
C MET A 69 -8.41 3.52 10.37
N PHE A 70 -7.84 4.01 11.47
CA PHE A 70 -8.12 5.37 11.91
C PHE A 70 -7.22 6.37 11.18
N SER A 71 -7.69 6.85 10.02
CA SER A 71 -6.93 7.70 9.11
C SER A 71 -7.36 9.17 9.21
N SER A 72 -6.42 10.10 9.00
CA SER A 72 -6.66 11.54 8.98
C SER A 72 -5.77 12.25 7.97
N GLN A 73 -6.18 13.43 7.52
CA GLN A 73 -5.27 14.33 6.81
C GLN A 73 -4.11 14.75 7.73
N PRO A 74 -2.91 15.01 7.20
CA PRO A 74 -1.71 15.24 8.03
C PRO A 74 -1.87 16.31 9.10
N GLU A 75 -2.55 17.41 8.78
CA GLU A 75 -2.80 18.51 9.70
C GLU A 75 -3.83 18.19 10.79
N GLU A 76 -4.65 17.14 10.61
CA GLU A 76 -5.63 16.63 11.59
C GLU A 76 -5.18 15.35 12.27
N ASN A 77 -3.97 14.87 12.01
CA ASN A 77 -3.43 13.72 12.72
C ASN A 77 -3.17 14.12 14.18
N ARG A 78 -3.98 13.56 15.09
CA ARG A 78 -3.90 13.73 16.55
C ARG A 78 -3.61 12.38 17.22
N SER A 79 -2.74 11.58 16.59
CA SER A 79 -2.34 10.27 17.10
C SER A 79 -1.93 10.34 18.57
N THR A 80 -2.50 9.45 19.37
CA THR A 80 -2.16 9.26 20.79
C THR A 80 -1.78 7.80 21.01
N GLY A 81 -1.26 7.46 22.19
CA GLY A 81 -0.99 6.05 22.52
C GLY A 81 -2.25 5.17 22.54
N ALA A 82 -3.42 5.73 22.90
CA ALA A 82 -4.67 4.99 22.97
C ALA A 82 -5.43 4.93 21.64
N ASN A 83 -5.30 5.97 20.81
CA ASN A 83 -5.90 6.06 19.49
C ASN A 83 -4.79 6.47 18.50
N PRO A 84 -3.97 5.52 18.03
CA PRO A 84 -3.00 5.81 16.98
C PRO A 84 -3.73 6.20 15.69
N MET A 85 -3.11 7.06 14.88
CA MET A 85 -3.70 7.53 13.62
C MET A 85 -2.68 7.52 12.49
N GLY A 86 -3.10 7.05 11.32
CA GLY A 86 -2.33 7.16 10.08
C GLY A 86 -2.62 8.45 9.33
N SER A 87 -1.59 9.06 8.75
CA SER A 87 -1.77 10.19 7.84
C SER A 87 -2.11 9.73 6.42
N GLY A 88 -3.00 10.44 5.76
CA GLY A 88 -3.55 10.08 4.44
C GLY A 88 -4.93 9.43 4.54
N THR A 89 -5.54 9.13 3.40
CA THR A 89 -6.90 8.57 3.36
C THR A 89 -6.95 7.07 3.64
N ARG A 90 -8.15 6.52 3.85
CA ARG A 90 -8.36 5.09 3.98
C ARG A 90 -7.88 4.34 2.74
N ALA A 91 -8.21 4.83 1.55
CA ALA A 91 -7.77 4.22 0.31
C ALA A 91 -6.24 4.33 0.12
N TYR A 92 -5.61 5.41 0.58
CA TYR A 92 -4.15 5.52 0.66
C TYR A 92 -3.57 4.38 1.51
N GLN A 93 -4.06 4.21 2.74
CA GLN A 93 -3.60 3.16 3.66
C GLN A 93 -3.78 1.75 3.09
N MET A 94 -4.85 1.50 2.33
CA MET A 94 -5.07 0.23 1.63
C MET A 94 -4.10 0.05 0.46
N ALA A 95 -3.84 1.10 -0.32
CA ALA A 95 -2.93 1.05 -1.47
C ALA A 95 -1.48 0.74 -1.06
N LEU A 96 -1.07 1.11 0.16
CA LEU A 96 0.28 0.84 0.68
C LEU A 96 0.65 -0.65 0.67
N TYR A 97 -0.31 -1.56 0.87
CA TYR A 97 -0.05 -3.01 0.80
C TYR A 97 0.39 -3.49 -0.59
N VAL A 98 0.03 -2.75 -1.63
CA VAL A 98 0.42 -3.06 -3.02
C VAL A 98 1.66 -2.25 -3.43
N VAL A 99 1.73 -0.99 -2.98
CA VAL A 99 2.82 -0.06 -3.34
C VAL A 99 4.12 -0.40 -2.63
N PHE A 100 4.07 -0.65 -1.32
CA PHE A 100 5.25 -0.93 -0.51
C PHE A 100 5.57 -2.42 -0.49
N GLU A 101 6.68 -2.79 -1.10
CA GLU A 101 7.10 -4.18 -1.17
C GLU A 101 7.68 -4.66 0.16
N SER A 102 7.08 -5.72 0.70
CA SER A 102 7.65 -6.48 1.81
C SER A 102 7.09 -7.90 1.81
N PRO A 103 7.92 -8.94 2.00
CA PRO A 103 7.44 -10.31 2.16
C PRO A 103 6.75 -10.55 3.51
N LEU A 104 6.90 -9.62 4.46
CA LEU A 104 6.18 -9.58 5.73
C LEU A 104 5.42 -8.25 5.81
N GLN A 105 4.10 -8.32 5.91
CA GLN A 105 3.22 -7.16 6.00
C GLN A 105 2.39 -7.23 7.28
N MET A 106 2.30 -6.10 7.98
CA MET A 106 1.54 -5.99 9.22
C MET A 106 0.14 -5.42 8.95
N LEU A 107 -0.84 -5.87 9.74
CA LEU A 107 -2.09 -5.13 9.99
C LEU A 107 -1.86 -4.31 11.26
N ALA A 108 -1.45 -3.04 11.13
CA ALA A 108 -0.86 -2.28 12.24
C ALA A 108 -1.86 -1.71 13.26
N ASP A 109 -3.16 -1.67 12.95
CA ASP A 109 -4.16 -1.01 13.78
C ASP A 109 -4.84 -1.97 14.80
N ASN A 110 -5.66 -1.41 15.67
CA ASN A 110 -6.45 -2.17 16.63
C ASN A 110 -7.46 -3.08 15.90
N PRO A 111 -7.55 -4.39 16.27
CA PRO A 111 -8.54 -5.32 15.72
C PRO A 111 -9.97 -4.78 15.68
N VAL A 112 -10.37 -3.97 16.67
CA VAL A 112 -11.71 -3.37 16.72
C VAL A 112 -12.02 -2.52 15.48
N TYR A 113 -11.04 -1.82 14.92
CA TYR A 113 -11.25 -1.03 13.70
C TYR A 113 -11.33 -1.92 12.46
N TYR A 114 -10.51 -2.97 12.39
CA TYR A 114 -10.60 -3.95 11.30
C TYR A 114 -11.93 -4.69 11.29
N GLU A 115 -12.47 -5.06 12.45
CA GLU A 115 -13.77 -5.73 12.57
C GLU A 115 -14.94 -4.84 12.15
N ARG A 116 -14.85 -3.52 12.39
CA ARG A 116 -15.86 -2.53 11.96
C ARG A 116 -15.85 -2.31 10.45
N GLU A 117 -14.72 -2.50 9.80
CA GLU A 117 -14.47 -2.12 8.41
C GLU A 117 -14.17 -3.33 7.53
N ARG A 118 -15.07 -4.32 7.58
CA ARG A 118 -14.86 -5.65 6.99
C ARG A 118 -14.44 -5.64 5.53
N LEU A 119 -15.04 -4.79 4.68
CA LEU A 119 -14.69 -4.75 3.26
C LEU A 119 -13.21 -4.35 3.04
N CYS A 120 -12.75 -3.33 3.77
CA CYS A 120 -11.36 -2.90 3.70
C CYS A 120 -10.42 -3.96 4.26
N THR A 121 -10.79 -4.56 5.40
CA THR A 121 -10.02 -5.62 6.07
C THR A 121 -9.88 -6.86 5.20
N GLU A 122 -10.97 -7.32 4.58
CA GLU A 122 -10.96 -8.48 3.68
C GLU A 122 -10.10 -8.21 2.45
N PHE A 123 -10.11 -6.97 1.91
CA PHE A 123 -9.21 -6.58 0.83
C PHE A 123 -7.74 -6.65 1.26
N ILE A 124 -7.33 -5.93 2.31
CA ILE A 124 -5.91 -5.87 2.72
C ILE A 124 -5.39 -7.25 3.12
N ALA A 125 -6.21 -8.09 3.76
CA ALA A 125 -5.86 -9.47 4.09
C ALA A 125 -5.74 -10.38 2.85
N SER A 126 -6.39 -10.02 1.74
CA SER A 126 -6.28 -10.73 0.47
C SER A 126 -5.05 -10.35 -0.36
N VAL A 127 -4.37 -9.24 -0.03
CA VAL A 127 -3.18 -8.79 -0.76
C VAL A 127 -2.01 -9.73 -0.44
N PRO A 128 -1.39 -10.38 -1.43
CA PRO A 128 -0.26 -11.26 -1.19
C PRO A 128 1.01 -10.46 -0.85
N THR A 129 1.94 -11.09 -0.13
CA THR A 129 3.24 -10.47 0.21
C THR A 129 4.35 -10.83 -0.78
N THR A 130 4.07 -11.68 -1.76
CA THR A 130 4.98 -12.03 -2.85
C THR A 130 4.29 -11.87 -4.19
N TRP A 131 5.07 -11.58 -5.23
CA TRP A 131 4.55 -11.14 -6.52
C TRP A 131 5.30 -11.86 -7.65
N ASP A 132 4.56 -12.18 -8.71
CA ASP A 132 5.12 -12.81 -9.91
C ASP A 132 5.49 -11.75 -10.96
N GLU A 133 4.85 -10.57 -10.91
CA GLU A 133 5.04 -9.48 -11.87
C GLU A 133 4.74 -8.13 -11.21
N LEU A 134 5.46 -7.08 -11.65
CA LEU A 134 5.23 -5.69 -11.31
C LEU A 134 5.14 -4.87 -12.61
N ARG A 135 4.13 -4.02 -12.72
CA ARG A 135 3.98 -3.00 -13.75
C ARG A 135 3.87 -1.63 -13.10
N VAL A 136 4.74 -0.71 -13.50
CA VAL A 136 4.64 0.70 -13.12
C VAL A 136 3.77 1.40 -14.15
N LEU A 137 2.59 1.87 -13.71
CA LEU A 137 1.57 2.45 -14.59
C LEU A 137 1.67 3.97 -14.63
N HIS A 138 2.10 4.58 -13.53
CA HIS A 138 2.42 5.99 -13.42
C HIS A 138 3.42 6.20 -12.27
N ALA A 139 4.38 7.11 -12.44
CA ALA A 139 5.37 7.39 -11.41
C ALA A 139 5.96 8.80 -11.53
N VAL A 140 5.82 9.58 -10.45
CA VAL A 140 6.51 10.85 -10.21
C VAL A 140 7.01 10.81 -8.77
N ALA A 141 8.33 10.75 -8.59
CA ALA A 141 8.93 10.52 -7.28
C ALA A 141 8.51 11.57 -6.24
N GLY A 142 7.99 11.13 -5.10
CA GLY A 142 7.50 12.00 -4.03
C GLY A 142 6.13 12.61 -4.27
N GLU A 143 5.56 12.48 -5.46
CA GLU A 143 4.24 13.03 -5.79
C GLU A 143 3.22 11.91 -5.97
N GLN A 144 3.29 11.14 -7.06
CA GLN A 144 2.33 10.10 -7.37
C GLN A 144 2.99 8.79 -7.79
N LEU A 145 2.37 7.67 -7.42
CA LEU A 145 2.76 6.35 -7.88
C LEU A 145 1.53 5.49 -8.07
N VAL A 146 1.41 4.86 -9.23
CA VAL A 146 0.40 3.83 -9.52
C VAL A 146 1.11 2.61 -10.06
N VAL A 147 0.95 1.48 -9.37
CA VAL A 147 1.54 0.20 -9.76
C VAL A 147 0.47 -0.88 -9.81
N ALA A 148 0.67 -1.87 -10.68
CA ALA A 148 -0.05 -3.13 -10.67
C ALA A 148 0.93 -4.27 -10.38
N ARG A 149 0.56 -5.19 -9.49
CA ARG A 149 1.32 -6.39 -9.18
C ARG A 149 0.47 -7.63 -9.39
N ARG A 150 1.05 -8.70 -9.93
CA ARG A 150 0.33 -9.95 -10.21
C ARG A 150 0.76 -11.04 -9.26
N LYS A 151 -0.20 -11.86 -8.81
CA LYS A 151 0.06 -13.15 -8.16
C LYS A 151 -0.89 -14.20 -8.72
N GLY A 152 -0.36 -15.23 -9.36
CA GLY A 152 -1.15 -16.18 -10.14
C GLY A 152 -1.95 -15.46 -11.22
N ASP A 153 -3.27 -15.64 -11.19
CA ASP A 153 -4.23 -14.99 -12.11
C ASP A 153 -4.78 -13.65 -11.61
N ARG A 154 -4.46 -13.26 -10.37
CA ARG A 154 -4.98 -12.03 -9.75
C ARG A 154 -4.04 -10.87 -9.93
N TRP A 155 -4.60 -9.71 -10.25
CA TRP A 155 -3.88 -8.43 -10.27
C TRP A 155 -4.33 -7.56 -9.11
N TYR A 156 -3.38 -6.91 -8.47
CA TYR A 156 -3.61 -5.93 -7.40
C TYR A 156 -3.01 -4.61 -7.85
N ILE A 157 -3.77 -3.54 -7.68
CA ILE A 157 -3.37 -2.20 -8.11
C ILE A 157 -3.36 -1.30 -6.89
N GLY A 158 -2.30 -0.51 -6.75
CA GLY A 158 -2.18 0.50 -5.70
C GLY A 158 -1.73 1.82 -6.30
N GLY A 159 -2.49 2.86 -6.00
CA GLY A 159 -2.22 4.25 -6.35
C GLY A 159 -2.12 5.09 -5.08
N ILE A 160 -1.12 5.97 -5.03
CA ILE A 160 -0.93 6.95 -3.96
C ILE A 160 -0.57 8.32 -4.54
N THR A 161 -1.05 9.38 -3.91
CA THR A 161 -0.67 10.78 -4.19
C THR A 161 -0.34 11.53 -2.90
N ALA A 162 0.54 12.53 -2.97
CA ALA A 162 0.92 13.41 -1.86
C ALA A 162 0.54 14.86 -2.19
N ASP A 163 0.06 15.59 -1.18
CA ASP A 163 -0.24 17.03 -1.14
C ASP A 163 -1.32 17.57 -2.10
N ARG A 164 -1.34 17.09 -3.35
CA ARG A 164 -2.27 17.52 -4.40
C ARG A 164 -3.17 16.36 -4.83
N PRO A 165 -4.44 16.64 -5.19
CA PRO A 165 -5.27 15.66 -5.89
C PRO A 165 -4.63 15.20 -7.19
N PHE A 166 -4.93 13.98 -7.59
CA PHE A 166 -4.42 13.41 -8.83
C PHE A 166 -5.50 12.60 -9.55
N GLU A 167 -5.58 12.77 -10.86
CA GLU A 167 -6.48 12.02 -11.73
C GLU A 167 -5.69 11.44 -12.91
N MET A 168 -6.02 10.22 -13.31
CA MET A 168 -5.52 9.63 -14.54
C MET A 168 -6.50 8.60 -15.10
N THR A 169 -6.38 8.32 -16.39
CA THR A 169 -7.07 7.19 -17.03
C THR A 169 -6.15 5.98 -17.06
N LEU A 170 -6.51 4.95 -16.30
CA LEU A 170 -5.84 3.65 -16.18
C LEU A 170 -6.22 2.73 -17.36
N SER A 171 -5.23 2.32 -18.15
CA SER A 171 -5.41 1.27 -19.17
C SER A 171 -5.29 -0.12 -18.54
N LEU A 172 -6.19 -1.04 -18.86
CA LEU A 172 -6.14 -2.44 -18.42
C LEU A 172 -5.55 -3.41 -19.47
N ASP A 173 -4.82 -2.88 -20.46
CA ASP A 173 -4.21 -3.66 -21.56
C ASP A 173 -3.21 -4.75 -21.13
N PHE A 174 -2.81 -4.77 -19.86
CA PHE A 174 -1.99 -5.81 -19.27
C PHE A 174 -2.77 -7.09 -18.93
N LEU A 175 -4.10 -7.02 -18.91
CA LEU A 175 -4.95 -8.20 -18.71
C LEU A 175 -4.92 -9.10 -19.96
N PRO A 176 -5.08 -10.42 -19.79
CA PRO A 176 -5.25 -11.33 -20.92
C PRO A 176 -6.45 -10.95 -21.80
N ALA A 177 -6.22 -10.79 -23.11
CA ALA A 177 -7.27 -10.46 -24.07
C ALA A 177 -8.37 -11.54 -24.14
N GLY A 178 -9.61 -11.11 -24.33
CA GLY A 178 -10.76 -12.02 -24.48
C GLY A 178 -11.26 -12.67 -23.18
N ARG A 179 -10.71 -12.30 -22.01
CA ARG A 179 -11.21 -12.71 -20.69
C ARG A 179 -11.90 -11.53 -20.00
N GLN A 180 -13.01 -11.83 -19.33
CA GLN A 180 -13.70 -10.91 -18.43
C GLN A 180 -13.21 -11.18 -17.00
N PHE A 181 -13.05 -10.12 -16.24
CA PHE A 181 -12.59 -10.14 -14.85
C PHE A 181 -13.51 -9.30 -13.99
N ARG A 182 -13.62 -9.68 -12.72
CA ARG A 182 -14.25 -8.86 -11.69
C ARG A 182 -13.19 -7.96 -11.07
N MET A 183 -13.36 -6.65 -11.22
CA MET A 183 -12.59 -5.67 -10.45
C MET A 183 -13.37 -5.24 -9.21
N THR A 184 -12.73 -5.29 -8.05
CA THR A 184 -13.19 -4.61 -6.82
C THR A 184 -12.21 -3.49 -6.48
N SER A 185 -12.66 -2.24 -6.51
CA SER A 185 -11.86 -1.05 -6.21
C SER A 185 -12.30 -0.36 -4.92
N PHE A 186 -11.34 0.19 -4.21
CA PHE A 186 -11.48 1.06 -3.05
C PHE A 186 -10.90 2.42 -3.41
N GLU A 187 -11.80 3.40 -3.47
CA GLU A 187 -11.55 4.73 -4.01
C GLU A 187 -11.75 5.75 -2.88
N ASP A 188 -11.02 6.85 -2.91
CA ASP A 188 -11.30 7.98 -2.02
C ASP A 188 -12.77 8.42 -2.14
N GLY A 189 -13.41 8.65 -1.00
CA GLY A 189 -14.75 9.21 -0.92
C GLY A 189 -14.79 10.68 -1.33
N VAL A 190 -15.99 11.21 -1.53
CA VAL A 190 -16.15 12.60 -2.00
C VAL A 190 -15.72 13.63 -0.96
N ASN A 191 -15.66 13.26 0.32
CA ASN A 191 -15.19 14.11 1.40
C ASN A 191 -13.80 13.71 1.91
N ALA A 192 -13.07 12.81 1.22
CA ALA A 192 -11.83 12.23 1.72
C ALA A 192 -10.68 13.25 1.90
N ASP A 193 -10.77 14.39 1.22
CA ASP A 193 -9.86 15.52 1.37
C ASP A 193 -9.95 16.18 2.76
N LEU A 194 -11.03 15.95 3.50
CA LEU A 194 -11.28 16.42 4.86
C LEU A 194 -11.51 15.24 5.84
N GLN A 195 -12.48 14.38 5.56
CA GLN A 195 -12.71 13.12 6.28
C GLN A 195 -11.98 11.98 5.60
N ALA A 196 -10.70 11.84 5.94
CA ALA A 196 -9.79 10.86 5.35
C ALA A 196 -10.27 9.40 5.43
N MET A 197 -11.21 9.07 6.32
CA MET A 197 -11.83 7.74 6.37
C MET A 197 -12.96 7.52 5.35
N ASP A 198 -13.46 8.56 4.69
CA ASP A 198 -14.50 8.44 3.65
C ASP A 198 -13.93 7.71 2.43
N TYR A 199 -14.54 6.58 2.08
CA TYR A 199 -14.14 5.76 0.93
C TYR A 199 -15.36 5.20 0.21
N ARG A 200 -15.15 4.74 -1.02
CA ARG A 200 -16.15 4.01 -1.81
C ARG A 200 -15.57 2.70 -2.27
N CYS A 201 -16.31 1.61 -2.03
CA CYS A 201 -16.05 0.33 -2.66
C CYS A 201 -16.90 0.20 -3.91
N ARG A 202 -16.31 -0.18 -5.05
CA ARG A 202 -17.02 -0.44 -6.30
C ARG A 202 -16.63 -1.78 -6.87
N VAL A 203 -17.62 -2.44 -7.47
CA VAL A 203 -17.43 -3.69 -8.20
C VAL A 203 -17.82 -3.46 -9.65
N ARG A 204 -16.95 -3.86 -10.58
CA ARG A 204 -17.19 -3.73 -12.03
C ARG A 204 -16.69 -4.99 -12.75
N GLN A 205 -17.33 -5.32 -13.87
CA GLN A 205 -16.76 -6.27 -14.83
C GLN A 205 -15.84 -5.49 -15.76
N VAL A 206 -14.66 -6.02 -16.06
CA VAL A 206 -13.64 -5.38 -16.88
C VAL A 206 -12.94 -6.39 -17.78
N ASP A 207 -12.38 -5.92 -18.89
CA ASP A 207 -11.46 -6.69 -19.73
C ASP A 207 -10.26 -5.85 -20.15
N ALA A 208 -9.39 -6.42 -20.99
CA ALA A 208 -8.16 -5.78 -21.42
C ALA A 208 -8.35 -4.50 -22.27
N SER A 209 -9.55 -4.25 -22.79
CA SER A 209 -9.86 -3.04 -23.57
C SER A 209 -10.34 -1.86 -22.70
N GLU A 210 -10.66 -2.13 -21.43
CA GLU A 210 -11.21 -1.14 -20.53
C GLU A 210 -10.22 -0.03 -20.16
N ARG A 211 -10.79 1.16 -19.96
CA ARG A 211 -10.09 2.36 -19.50
C ARG A 211 -10.84 2.93 -18.31
N ILE A 212 -10.16 3.05 -17.18
CA ILE A 212 -10.78 3.42 -15.91
C ILE A 212 -10.23 4.75 -15.44
N ASP A 213 -11.09 5.73 -15.26
CA ASP A 213 -10.69 6.97 -14.62
C ASP A 213 -10.53 6.75 -13.11
N ILE A 214 -9.32 6.95 -12.61
CA ILE A 214 -9.01 6.94 -11.19
C ILE A 214 -8.82 8.37 -10.71
N ARG A 215 -9.35 8.65 -9.52
CA ARG A 215 -9.23 9.95 -8.84
C ARG A 215 -8.80 9.70 -7.41
N MET A 216 -7.78 10.43 -6.98
CA MET A 216 -7.28 10.42 -5.61
C MET A 216 -7.33 11.86 -5.09
N THR A 217 -7.83 12.04 -3.88
CA THR A 217 -7.78 13.36 -3.22
C THR A 217 -6.35 13.63 -2.76
N ARG A 218 -6.08 14.84 -2.22
CA ARG A 218 -4.76 15.10 -1.64
C ARG A 218 -4.44 14.06 -0.56
N ASN A 219 -3.18 13.61 -0.51
CA ASN A 219 -2.75 12.59 0.46
C ASN A 219 -3.57 11.29 0.38
N GLY A 220 -4.18 11.07 -0.79
CA GLY A 220 -5.20 10.07 -1.05
C GLY A 220 -4.68 8.89 -1.85
N GLY A 221 -5.54 7.92 -2.07
CA GLY A 221 -5.16 6.68 -2.70
C GLY A 221 -6.28 5.98 -3.46
N TRP A 222 -5.88 4.93 -4.14
CA TRP A 222 -6.77 4.06 -4.90
C TRP A 222 -6.22 2.65 -4.86
N ALA A 223 -7.02 1.67 -4.47
CA ALA A 223 -6.60 0.27 -4.41
C ALA A 223 -7.61 -0.61 -5.13
N ALA A 224 -7.15 -1.66 -5.81
CA ALA A 224 -8.06 -2.62 -6.43
C ALA A 224 -7.48 -4.02 -6.52
N VAL A 225 -8.38 -5.00 -6.63
CA VAL A 225 -8.09 -6.36 -7.06
C VAL A 225 -8.90 -6.68 -8.31
N ILE A 226 -8.28 -7.36 -9.27
CA ILE A 226 -8.89 -7.87 -10.49
C ILE A 226 -8.68 -9.38 -10.51
N GLU A 227 -9.77 -10.14 -10.57
CA GLU A 227 -9.79 -11.61 -10.50
C GLU A 227 -10.87 -12.26 -11.39
#